data_AF-A0A2S2PF10-F1
#
_entry.id   AF-A0A2S2PF10-F1
#
_cell.length_a   1.000
_cell.length_b   1.000
_cell.length_c   1.000
_cell.angle_alpha   90.00
_cell.angle_beta   90.00
_cell.angle_gamma   90.00
#
_symmetry.space_group_name_H-M   'P 1'
#
loop_
_entity.id
_entity.type
_entity.pdbx_description
1 polymer ?
#
loop_
_entity_poly.entity_id
_entity_poly.type
_entity_poly.pdbx_seq_one_letter_code
_entity_poly.pdbx_strand_id
1 'polypeptide(L)'
;KLLLLLQTSPKCSIYTAEALAIYKSVQNIIINKETSHNKYLILSDSLSSLTGINNLTNPSDISKLIHEKTYELSKKGIGISFLWIPGHCGIGGNELADQEASKAASSTDTHILNFSTYTDLKKLIQTILYHKWQIHWTKQNTKLNTIKNNIQVWRNPGLNRKDETT
;
A
#
# COMPACT_ATOMS: atom_id res chain seq x y z
N LYS A 1 -4.50 11.47 18.47
CA LYS A 1 -3.34 10.62 18.83
C LYS A 1 -3.85 9.20 19.04
N LEU A 2 -3.84 8.40 17.98
CA LEU A 2 -4.19 6.99 17.94
C LEU A 2 -4.06 6.65 16.47
N LEU A 3 -3.02 5.91 16.09
CA LEU A 3 -3.03 4.96 14.98
C LEU A 3 -1.60 4.58 14.64
N LEU A 4 -1.17 3.44 15.17
CA LEU A 4 -0.42 2.44 14.43
C LEU A 4 -0.45 1.06 15.13
N LEU A 5 -1.50 0.78 15.93
CA LEU A 5 -1.70 -0.53 16.57
C LEU A 5 -2.25 -1.61 15.62
N LEU A 6 -2.11 -1.44 14.30
CA LEU A 6 -2.72 -2.34 13.31
C LEU A 6 -1.63 -2.87 12.39
N GLN A 7 -1.39 -4.18 12.50
CA GLN A 7 -0.53 -4.90 11.58
C GLN A 7 -1.31 -5.12 10.29
N THR A 8 -0.79 -4.64 9.16
CA THR A 8 -1.33 -5.02 7.86
C THR A 8 -0.86 -6.42 7.49
N SER A 9 -1.66 -7.16 6.72
CA SER A 9 -1.25 -8.48 6.22
C SER A 9 0.16 -8.41 5.59
N PRO A 10 1.05 -9.39 5.85
CA PRO A 10 2.43 -9.40 5.33
C PRO A 10 2.52 -9.44 3.80
N LYS A 11 1.37 -9.57 3.12
CA LYS A 11 1.23 -9.59 1.67
C LYS A 11 0.75 -8.25 1.09
N CYS A 12 0.48 -7.25 1.93
CA CYS A 12 0.14 -5.89 1.49
C CYS A 12 1.39 -5.12 1.07
N SER A 13 1.26 -4.28 0.05
CA SER A 13 2.31 -3.32 -0.28
C SER A 13 2.45 -2.23 0.78
N ILE A 14 3.64 -1.63 0.86
CA ILE A 14 3.92 -0.46 1.72
C ILE A 14 2.89 0.64 1.42
N TYR A 15 2.62 0.92 0.13
CA TYR A 15 1.58 1.86 -0.28
C TYR A 15 0.23 1.58 0.39
N THR A 16 -0.23 0.31 0.39
CA THR A 16 -1.51 -0.06 1.02
C THR A 16 -1.47 0.17 2.52
N ALA A 17 -0.37 -0.18 3.19
CA ALA A 17 -0.23 0.04 4.64
C ALA A 17 -0.29 1.53 4.99
N GLU A 18 0.45 2.36 4.27
CA GLU A 18 0.48 3.82 4.45
C GLU A 18 -0.89 4.45 4.18
N ALA A 19 -1.52 4.10 3.06
CA ALA A 19 -2.87 4.57 2.75
C ALA A 19 -3.91 4.10 3.79
N LEU A 20 -3.71 2.92 4.39
CA LEU A 20 -4.60 2.40 5.43
C LEU A 20 -4.43 3.15 6.74
N ALA A 21 -3.21 3.57 7.10
CA ALA A 21 -2.97 4.46 8.23
C ALA A 21 -3.71 5.80 8.04
N ILE A 22 -3.67 6.37 6.84
CA ILE A 22 -4.43 7.58 6.49
C ILE A 22 -5.94 7.33 6.63
N TYR A 23 -6.46 6.26 6.01
CA TYR A 23 -7.88 5.91 6.07
C TYR A 23 -8.37 5.78 7.52
N LYS A 24 -7.62 5.05 8.34
CA LYS A 24 -7.95 4.90 9.75
C LYS A 24 -7.93 6.24 10.49
N SER A 25 -7.02 7.14 10.15
CA SER A 25 -6.94 8.47 10.77
C SER A 25 -8.21 9.27 10.49
N VAL A 26 -8.73 9.19 9.27
CA VAL A 26 -10.03 9.75 8.89
C VAL A 26 -11.17 9.09 9.68
N GLN A 27 -11.16 7.76 9.84
CA GLN A 27 -12.17 7.06 10.65
C GLN A 27 -12.15 7.50 12.12
N ASN A 28 -10.96 7.70 12.71
CA ASN A 28 -10.83 8.16 14.09
C ASN A 28 -11.37 9.57 14.29
N ILE A 29 -11.30 10.45 13.29
CA ILE A 29 -11.94 11.77 13.34
C ILE A 29 -13.47 11.61 13.40
N ILE A 30 -14.05 10.64 12.69
CA ILE A 30 -15.50 10.37 12.71
C ILE A 30 -15.97 9.90 14.09
N ILE A 31 -15.16 9.08 14.76
CA ILE A 31 -15.50 8.47 16.06
C ILE A 31 -15.34 9.50 17.19
N ASN A 32 -14.27 10.30 17.16
CA ASN A 32 -13.94 11.27 18.22
C ASN A 32 -14.71 12.60 18.06
N LYS A 33 -16.05 12.53 18.11
CA LYS A 33 -16.97 13.66 17.96
C LYS A 33 -16.89 14.72 19.08
N GLU A 34 -16.17 14.46 20.16
CA GLU A 34 -16.08 15.39 21.31
C GLU A 34 -15.19 16.61 21.06
N THR A 35 -14.50 16.65 19.92
CA THR A 35 -13.62 17.76 19.58
C THR A 35 -14.40 18.86 18.85
N SER A 36 -14.40 20.07 19.40
CA SER A 36 -15.00 21.29 18.83
C SER A 36 -14.33 21.79 17.53
N HIS A 37 -13.48 20.96 16.91
CA HIS A 37 -12.68 21.31 15.75
C HIS A 37 -13.38 20.85 14.47
N ASN A 38 -13.55 21.79 13.53
CA ASN A 38 -14.16 21.54 12.23
C ASN A 38 -13.12 21.40 11.10
N LYS A 39 -11.82 21.49 11.42
CA LYS A 39 -10.73 21.39 10.46
C LYS A 39 -9.62 20.50 11.00
N TYR A 40 -9.21 19.52 10.20
CA TYR A 40 -8.16 18.57 10.52
C TYR A 40 -7.08 18.59 9.45
N LEU A 41 -5.84 18.45 9.89
CA LEU A 41 -4.67 18.28 9.02
C LEU A 41 -4.06 16.91 9.31
N ILE A 42 -3.98 16.06 8.30
CA ILE A 42 -3.29 14.77 8.35
C ILE A 42 -1.94 14.92 7.67
N LEU A 43 -0.87 14.67 8.43
CA LEU A 43 0.51 14.66 7.93
C LEU A 43 0.89 13.23 7.56
N SER A 44 1.55 13.05 6.42
CA SER A 44 2.08 11.76 5.98
C SER A 44 3.37 11.96 5.21
N ASP A 45 4.33 11.09 5.41
CA ASP A 45 5.58 11.05 4.64
C ASP A 45 5.52 10.16 3.40
N SER A 46 4.44 9.37 3.25
CA SER A 46 4.16 8.62 2.03
C SER A 46 3.61 9.52 0.91
N LEU A 47 4.52 10.09 0.12
CA LEU A 47 4.19 10.83 -1.10
C LEU A 47 3.35 9.98 -2.07
N SER A 48 3.62 8.67 -2.11
CA SER A 48 2.88 7.73 -2.96
C SER A 48 1.41 7.61 -2.55
N SER A 49 1.13 7.54 -1.25
CA SER A 49 -0.25 7.49 -0.72
C SER A 49 -0.99 8.79 -1.00
N LEU A 50 -0.36 9.93 -0.76
CA LEU A 50 -0.95 11.24 -1.01
C LEU A 50 -1.24 11.48 -2.51
N THR A 51 -0.31 11.10 -3.38
CA THR A 51 -0.50 11.17 -4.84
C THR A 51 -1.64 10.25 -5.28
N GLY A 52 -1.73 9.04 -4.72
CA GLY A 52 -2.81 8.10 -4.98
C GLY A 52 -4.18 8.64 -4.56
N ILE A 53 -4.26 9.28 -3.39
CA ILE A 53 -5.48 9.96 -2.91
C ILE A 53 -5.82 11.15 -3.82
N ASN A 54 -4.83 11.89 -4.32
CA ASN A 54 -5.10 13.02 -5.22
C ASN A 54 -5.50 12.59 -6.64
N ASN A 55 -5.36 11.30 -7.00
CA ASN A 55 -5.74 10.79 -8.31
C ASN A 55 -7.25 10.55 -8.41
N LEU A 56 -7.96 11.51 -9.00
CA LEU A 56 -9.41 11.43 -9.22
C LEU A 56 -9.81 10.61 -10.48
N THR A 57 -8.87 10.34 -11.37
CA THR A 57 -9.16 9.67 -12.66
C THR A 57 -9.21 8.15 -12.53
N ASN A 58 -8.28 7.56 -11.76
CA ASN A 58 -8.21 6.13 -11.52
C ASN A 58 -7.73 5.86 -10.08
N PRO A 59 -8.55 6.18 -9.07
CA PRO A 59 -8.19 5.98 -7.68
C PRO A 59 -8.09 4.49 -7.35
N SER A 60 -7.13 4.14 -6.50
CA SER A 60 -7.07 2.81 -5.89
C SER A 60 -8.28 2.56 -4.98
N ASP A 61 -8.59 1.29 -4.69
CA ASP A 61 -9.72 0.94 -3.81
C ASP A 61 -9.65 1.65 -2.46
N ILE A 62 -8.46 1.75 -1.87
CA ILE A 62 -8.26 2.45 -0.61
C ILE A 62 -8.39 3.97 -0.73
N SER A 63 -7.99 4.55 -1.86
CA SER A 63 -8.19 5.99 -2.11
C SER A 63 -9.68 6.32 -2.21
N LYS A 64 -10.48 5.45 -2.86
CA LYS A 64 -11.94 5.59 -2.90
C LYS A 64 -12.57 5.57 -1.51
N LEU A 65 -12.12 4.67 -0.63
CA LEU A 65 -12.58 4.62 0.77
C LEU A 65 -12.22 5.89 1.54
N ILE A 66 -11.02 6.44 1.33
CA ILE A 66 -10.61 7.72 1.94
C ILE A 66 -11.48 8.86 1.42
N HIS A 67 -11.75 8.93 0.12
CA HIS A 67 -12.63 9.93 -0.48
C HIS A 67 -14.04 9.87 0.09
N GLU A 68 -14.61 8.66 0.18
CA GLU A 68 -15.95 8.44 0.76
C GLU A 68 -16.02 8.95 2.20
N LYS A 69 -15.06 8.58 3.06
CA LYS A 69 -15.05 9.04 4.46
C LYS A 69 -14.77 10.53 4.61
N THR A 70 -13.93 11.09 3.76
CA THR A 70 -13.69 12.54 3.73
C THR A 70 -14.95 13.29 3.31
N TYR A 71 -15.70 12.76 2.33
CA TYR A 71 -16.97 13.33 1.90
C TYR A 71 -18.06 13.24 2.98
N GLU A 72 -18.14 12.10 3.70
CA GLU A 72 -19.03 11.95 4.86
C GLU A 72 -18.76 13.00 5.95
N LEU A 73 -17.48 13.30 6.21
CA LEU A 73 -17.08 14.34 7.16
C LEU A 73 -17.38 15.75 6.64
N SER A 74 -17.14 16.01 5.36
CA SER A 74 -17.49 17.29 4.74
C SER A 74 -18.98 17.59 4.85
N LYS A 75 -19.86 16.60 4.70
CA LYS A 75 -21.31 16.76 4.93
C LYS A 75 -21.67 17.15 6.36
N LYS A 76 -20.79 16.86 7.32
CA LYS A 76 -20.94 17.23 8.74
C LYS A 76 -20.25 18.56 9.07
N GLY A 77 -19.77 19.30 8.07
CA GLY A 77 -19.04 20.55 8.26
C GLY A 77 -17.58 20.38 8.69
N ILE A 78 -17.04 19.16 8.62
CA ILE A 78 -15.67 18.85 9.01
C ILE A 78 -14.79 18.78 7.75
N GLY A 79 -13.83 19.69 7.65
CA GLY A 79 -12.82 19.70 6.59
C GLY A 79 -11.58 18.90 6.96
N ILE A 80 -11.07 18.11 6.02
CA ILE A 80 -9.76 17.43 6.14
C ILE A 80 -8.84 17.95 5.04
N SER A 81 -7.60 18.21 5.41
CA SER A 81 -6.50 18.45 4.47
C SER A 81 -5.39 17.44 4.71
N PHE A 82 -4.70 17.07 3.64
CA PHE A 82 -3.55 16.17 3.70
C PHE A 82 -2.29 16.96 3.31
N LEU A 83 -1.21 16.78 4.06
CA LEU A 83 0.07 17.44 3.80
C LEU A 83 1.20 16.41 3.80
N TRP A 84 2.05 16.50 2.78
CA TRP A 84 3.28 15.72 2.72
C TRP A 84 4.34 16.34 3.62
N ILE A 85 5.04 15.49 4.37
CA ILE A 85 6.22 15.86 5.15
C ILE A 85 7.38 14.92 4.82
N PRO A 86 8.64 15.35 4.93
CA PRO A 86 9.76 14.44 4.76
C PRO A 86 9.86 13.47 5.95
N GLY A 87 10.04 12.18 5.66
CA GLY A 87 10.30 11.16 6.67
C GLY A 87 11.71 11.29 7.27
N HIS A 88 11.89 10.77 8.49
CA HIS A 88 13.19 10.70 9.18
C HIS A 88 13.94 12.03 9.33
N CYS A 89 13.22 13.14 9.49
CA CYS A 89 13.78 14.49 9.57
C CYS A 89 13.66 15.14 10.96
N GLY A 90 13.49 14.39 12.05
CA GLY A 90 13.37 14.96 13.40
C GLY A 90 11.97 15.42 13.78
N ILE A 91 10.95 15.17 12.94
CA ILE A 91 9.56 15.52 13.25
C ILE A 91 9.01 14.48 14.22
N GLY A 92 9.05 14.77 15.52
CA GLY A 92 8.72 13.79 16.57
C GLY A 92 7.34 13.12 16.44
N GLY A 93 6.36 13.78 15.80
CA GLY A 93 5.07 13.16 15.48
C GLY A 93 5.15 12.07 14.41
N ASN A 94 5.96 12.28 13.36
CA ASN A 94 6.20 11.29 12.31
C ASN A 94 7.05 10.14 12.87
N GLU A 95 8.12 10.46 13.59
CA GLU A 95 9.02 9.44 14.15
C GLU A 95 8.30 8.53 15.14
N LEU A 96 7.41 9.08 15.95
CA LEU A 96 6.57 8.28 16.83
C LEU A 96 5.64 7.37 16.03
N ALA A 97 5.05 7.87 14.94
CA ALA A 97 4.24 7.04 14.05
C ALA A 97 5.07 5.87 13.49
N ASP A 98 6.22 6.14 12.88
CA ASP A 98 7.12 5.13 12.30
C ASP A 98 7.56 4.07 13.32
N GLN A 99 7.84 4.49 14.55
CA GLN A 99 8.19 3.59 15.65
C GLN A 99 7.02 2.65 16.01
N GLU A 100 5.80 3.19 16.13
CA GLU A 100 4.63 2.37 16.42
C GLU A 100 4.29 1.43 15.24
N ALA A 101 4.48 1.87 13.99
CA ALA A 101 4.35 1.02 12.81
C ALA A 101 5.32 -0.17 12.86
N SER A 102 6.57 0.11 13.18
CA SER A 102 7.63 -0.89 13.26
C SER A 102 7.36 -1.92 14.36
N LYS A 103 6.86 -1.46 15.51
CA LYS A 103 6.44 -2.34 16.62
C LYS A 103 5.27 -3.23 16.21
N ALA A 104 4.23 -2.66 15.60
CA ALA A 104 3.07 -3.42 15.15
C ALA A 104 3.42 -4.43 14.05
N ALA A 105 4.35 -4.09 13.15
CA ALA A 105 4.83 -5.01 12.12
C ALA A 105 5.57 -6.22 12.70
N SER A 106 6.28 -6.03 13.82
CA SER A 106 7.12 -7.06 14.45
C SER A 106 6.41 -7.89 15.52
N SER A 107 5.22 -7.46 15.95
CA SER A 107 4.45 -8.11 17.01
C SER A 107 3.66 -9.31 16.48
N THR A 108 3.62 -10.40 17.26
CA THR A 108 2.80 -11.60 17.00
C THR A 108 1.38 -11.51 17.56
N ASP A 109 1.13 -10.59 18.50
CA ASP A 109 -0.16 -10.44 19.19
C ASP A 109 -1.03 -9.32 18.60
N THR A 110 -0.53 -8.62 17.58
CA THR A 110 -1.27 -7.50 16.98
C THR A 110 -2.36 -8.03 16.05
N HIS A 111 -3.57 -7.47 16.18
CA HIS A 111 -4.67 -7.81 15.28
C HIS A 111 -4.31 -7.48 13.83
N ILE A 112 -4.22 -8.53 13.00
CA ILE A 112 -4.04 -8.38 11.56
C ILE A 112 -5.34 -7.85 10.98
N LEU A 113 -5.29 -6.68 10.36
CA LEU A 113 -6.40 -6.23 9.53
C LEU A 113 -6.45 -7.11 8.29
N ASN A 114 -7.55 -7.84 8.11
CA ASN A 114 -7.85 -8.56 6.87
C ASN A 114 -8.32 -7.59 5.77
N PHE A 115 -7.53 -6.54 5.53
CA PHE A 115 -7.70 -5.58 4.46
C PHE A 115 -6.68 -5.90 3.38
N SER A 116 -7.13 -6.11 2.15
CA SER A 116 -6.25 -6.29 1.01
C SER A 116 -6.92 -5.66 -0.20
N THR A 117 -6.18 -4.82 -0.94
CA THR A 117 -6.71 -4.22 -2.17
C THR A 117 -6.79 -5.28 -3.27
N TYR A 118 -7.60 -5.04 -4.31
CA TYR A 118 -7.60 -5.90 -5.50
C TYR A 118 -6.19 -6.05 -6.07
N THR A 119 -5.42 -4.96 -6.08
CA THR A 119 -4.05 -4.94 -6.60
C THR A 119 -3.11 -5.83 -5.80
N ASP A 120 -3.19 -5.80 -4.47
CA ASP A 120 -2.37 -6.66 -3.61
C ASP A 120 -2.73 -8.14 -3.80
N LEU A 121 -4.03 -8.46 -3.85
CA LEU A 121 -4.50 -9.82 -4.10
C LEU A 121 -4.08 -10.34 -5.48
N LYS A 122 -4.21 -9.51 -6.53
CA LYS A 122 -3.77 -9.84 -7.88
C LYS A 122 -2.26 -10.12 -7.91
N LYS A 123 -1.44 -9.27 -7.30
CA LYS A 123 0.01 -9.48 -7.18
C LYS A 123 0.33 -10.77 -6.44
N LEU A 124 -0.35 -11.04 -5.33
CA LEU A 124 -0.17 -12.27 -4.57
C LEU A 124 -0.47 -13.52 -5.42
N ILE A 125 -1.60 -13.53 -6.12
CA ILE A 125 -2.00 -14.64 -7.00
C ILE A 125 -0.94 -14.83 -8.09
N GLN A 126 -0.49 -13.74 -8.72
CA GLN A 126 0.57 -13.80 -9.73
C GLN A 126 1.86 -14.39 -9.16
N THR A 127 2.31 -13.95 -7.98
CA THR A 127 3.50 -14.50 -7.33
C THR A 127 3.39 -16.00 -7.07
N ILE A 128 2.22 -16.47 -6.58
CA ILE A 128 1.97 -17.90 -6.36
C ILE A 128 2.01 -18.68 -7.68
N LEU A 129 1.38 -18.16 -8.72
CA LEU A 129 1.37 -18.77 -10.04
C LEU A 129 2.78 -18.85 -10.63
N TYR A 130 3.55 -17.76 -10.58
CA TYR A 130 4.93 -17.71 -11.04
C TYR A 130 5.82 -18.68 -10.27
N HIS A 131 5.67 -18.77 -8.96
CA HIS A 131 6.42 -19.72 -8.15
C HIS A 131 6.10 -21.18 -8.53
N LYS A 132 4.81 -21.52 -8.68
CA LYS A 132 4.40 -22.84 -9.16
C LYS A 132 4.94 -23.14 -10.55
N TRP A 133 4.88 -22.17 -11.46
CA TRP A 133 5.40 -22.31 -12.82
C TRP A 133 6.91 -22.49 -12.84
N GLN A 134 7.65 -21.74 -12.03
CA GLN A 134 9.10 -21.86 -11.87
C GLN A 134 9.50 -23.24 -11.35
N ILE A 135 8.78 -23.77 -10.33
CA ILE A 135 9.00 -25.14 -9.82
C ILE A 135 8.70 -26.19 -10.90
N HIS A 136 7.60 -26.03 -11.63
CA HIS A 136 7.25 -26.95 -12.69
C HIS A 136 8.31 -26.94 -13.80
N TRP A 137 8.76 -25.76 -14.20
CA TRP A 137 9.78 -25.56 -15.22
C TRP A 137 11.12 -26.17 -14.81
N THR A 138 11.62 -25.92 -13.60
CA THR A 138 12.91 -26.48 -13.13
C THR A 138 12.93 -28.00 -13.02
N LYS A 139 11.76 -28.64 -12.93
CA LYS A 139 11.63 -30.10 -12.91
C LYS A 139 11.60 -30.72 -14.31
N GLN A 140 11.51 -29.93 -15.38
CA GLN A 140 11.47 -30.46 -16.74
C GLN A 140 12.85 -30.87 -17.23
N ASN A 141 12.98 -32.08 -17.76
CA ASN A 141 14.22 -32.55 -18.39
C ASN A 141 14.18 -32.32 -19.90
N THR A 142 14.16 -31.06 -20.32
CA THR A 142 14.16 -30.68 -21.75
C THR A 142 15.43 -29.92 -22.13
N LYS A 143 15.84 -30.00 -23.40
CA LYS A 143 16.99 -29.23 -23.92
C LYS A 143 16.83 -27.71 -23.76
N LEU A 144 15.60 -27.20 -23.74
CA LEU A 144 15.34 -25.78 -23.47
C LEU A 144 15.58 -25.43 -22.00
N ASN A 145 15.23 -26.34 -21.08
CA ASN A 145 15.45 -26.13 -19.66
C ASN A 145 16.94 -26.06 -19.29
N THR A 146 17.79 -26.84 -19.97
CA THR A 146 19.25 -26.79 -19.76
C THR A 146 19.86 -25.45 -20.18
N ILE A 147 19.27 -24.78 -21.18
CA ILE A 147 19.71 -23.45 -21.65
C ILE A 147 19.12 -22.34 -20.77
N LYS A 148 17.87 -22.50 -20.33
CA LYS A 148 17.17 -21.52 -19.49
C LYS A 148 16.37 -22.21 -18.40
N ASN A 149 16.91 -22.24 -17.18
CA ASN A 149 16.27 -22.89 -16.03
C ASN A 149 15.28 -22.00 -15.26
N ASN A 150 14.96 -20.81 -15.77
CA ASN A 150 14.04 -19.88 -15.13
C ASN A 150 13.01 -19.32 -16.10
N ILE A 151 11.92 -18.82 -15.54
CA ILE A 151 10.75 -18.33 -16.28
C ILE A 151 10.83 -16.82 -16.57
N GLN A 152 11.95 -16.17 -16.22
CA GLN A 152 12.12 -14.74 -16.44
C GLN A 152 12.19 -14.44 -17.93
N VAL A 153 11.69 -13.28 -18.33
CA VAL A 153 11.74 -12.84 -19.74
C VAL A 153 13.18 -12.91 -20.25
N TRP A 154 13.36 -13.41 -21.47
CA TRP A 154 14.67 -13.42 -22.11
C TRP A 154 15.05 -11.96 -22.41
N ARG A 155 16.08 -11.43 -21.74
CA ARG A 155 16.59 -10.09 -22.04
C ARG A 155 17.63 -10.22 -23.14
N ASN A 156 17.29 -9.81 -24.36
CA ASN A 156 18.25 -9.69 -25.45
C ASN A 156 18.77 -8.26 -25.49
N PRO A 157 20.00 -7.98 -25.01
CA PRO A 157 20.54 -6.63 -24.86
C PRO A 157 20.83 -5.90 -26.19
N GLY A 158 20.33 -6.37 -27.33
CA GLY A 158 20.62 -5.81 -28.66
C GLY A 158 19.45 -5.74 -29.64
N LEU A 159 18.24 -6.10 -29.24
CA LEU A 159 17.05 -6.03 -30.11
C LEU A 159 16.06 -5.00 -29.54
N ASN A 160 15.62 -4.06 -30.37
CA ASN A 160 14.49 -3.22 -30.00
C ASN A 160 13.21 -4.06 -30.08
N ARG A 161 12.18 -3.72 -29.30
CA ARG A 161 10.88 -4.42 -29.27
C ARG A 161 10.25 -4.72 -30.63
N LYS A 162 10.58 -3.94 -31.68
CA LYS A 162 10.11 -4.18 -33.06
C LYS A 162 10.74 -5.43 -33.68
N ASP A 163 11.98 -5.73 -33.30
CA ASP A 163 12.82 -6.77 -33.89
C ASP A 163 12.68 -8.13 -33.16
N GLU A 164 11.90 -8.19 -32.06
CA GLU A 164 11.64 -9.43 -31.30
C GLU A 164 10.50 -10.30 -31.89
N THR A 165 9.67 -9.75 -32.79
CA THR A 165 8.46 -10.41 -33.32
C THR A 165 8.50 -10.78 -34.81
N THR A 166 9.65 -10.59 -35.47
CA THR A 166 9.87 -10.97 -36.88
C THR A 166 10.68 -12.25 -36.94
#